data_AF-A0A436S5L7-F1
#
_entry.id   AF-A0A436S5L7-F1
#
_cell.length_a   1.000
_cell.length_b   1.000
_cell.length_c   1.000
_cell.angle_alpha   90.00
_cell.angle_beta   90.00
_cell.angle_gamma   90.00
#
_symmetry.space_group_name_H-M   'P 1'
#
loop_
_entity.id
_entity.type
_entity.pdbx_description
1 polymer ?
#
loop_
_entity_poly.entity_id
_entity_poly.type
_entity_poly.pdbx_seq_one_letter_code
_entity_poly.pdbx_strand_id
1 'polypeptide(L)'
;WYPIKDRRAVTAFRGALKETGIPKLLDIAFEIRPASDEASLDGSGLVVVNPPYTLEGELKVLLPALHKVLAVRQPSRWSSDWLAGE
;
A
#
# COMPACT_ATOMS: atom_id res chain seq x y z
N TRP A 1 3.03 -8.89 2.49
CA TRP A 1 3.93 -7.76 2.23
C TRP A 1 4.39 -7.83 0.79
N TYR A 2 4.53 -6.71 0.09
CA TYR A 2 5.02 -6.64 -1.30
C TYR A 2 5.90 -5.41 -1.53
N PRO A 3 6.92 -5.49 -2.40
CA PRO A 3 7.76 -4.35 -2.75
C PRO A 3 7.12 -3.47 -3.84
N ILE A 4 7.33 -2.16 -3.79
CA ILE A 4 6.96 -1.23 -4.86
C ILE A 4 8.23 -0.88 -5.63
N LYS A 5 8.53 -1.68 -6.66
CA LYS A 5 9.62 -1.44 -7.62
C LYS A 5 9.11 -1.10 -9.02
N ASP A 6 7.98 -1.70 -9.37
CA ASP A 6 7.25 -1.44 -10.60
C ASP A 6 5.76 -1.32 -10.24
N ARG A 7 5.19 -0.13 -10.51
CA ARG A 7 3.78 0.16 -10.22
C ARG A 7 2.84 -0.68 -11.08
N ARG A 8 3.27 -1.10 -12.28
CA ARG A 8 2.47 -1.99 -13.13
C ARG A 8 2.37 -3.39 -12.51
N ALA A 9 3.49 -3.91 -11.99
CA ALA A 9 3.50 -5.18 -11.28
C ALA A 9 2.63 -5.13 -10.00
N VAL A 10 2.66 -4.03 -9.25
CA VAL A 10 1.80 -3.82 -8.07
C VAL A 10 0.33 -3.77 -8.47
N THR A 11 -0.03 -3.03 -9.53
CA THR A 11 -1.42 -2.98 -10.03
C THR A 11 -1.90 -4.36 -10.47
N ALA A 12 -1.08 -5.12 -11.19
CA ALA A 12 -1.42 -6.49 -11.60
C ALA A 12 -1.59 -7.42 -10.38
N PHE A 13 -0.71 -7.31 -9.38
CA PHE A 13 -0.82 -8.07 -8.12
C PHE A 13 -2.13 -7.77 -7.37
N ARG A 14 -2.49 -6.49 -7.22
CA ARG A 14 -3.76 -6.08 -6.59
C ARG A 14 -4.97 -6.57 -7.39
N GLY A 15 -4.91 -6.53 -8.72
CA GLY A 15 -5.94 -7.07 -9.61
C GLY A 15 -6.14 -8.57 -9.41
N ALA A 16 -5.06 -9.35 -9.46
CA ALA A 16 -5.11 -10.80 -9.24
C ALA A 16 -5.67 -11.16 -7.86
N LEU A 17 -5.33 -10.40 -6.80
CA LEU A 17 -5.92 -10.60 -5.47
C LEU A 17 -7.43 -10.35 -5.46
N LYS A 18 -7.89 -9.28 -6.12
CA LYS A 18 -9.33 -9.00 -6.24
C LYS A 18 -10.07 -10.11 -6.99
N GLU A 19 -9.47 -10.67 -8.03
CA GLU A 19 -10.04 -11.76 -8.83
C GLU A 19 -10.19 -13.07 -8.03
N THR A 20 -9.47 -13.26 -6.92
CA THR A 20 -9.64 -14.43 -6.05
C THR A 20 -11.00 -14.51 -5.38
N GLY A 21 -11.74 -13.40 -5.29
CA GLY A 21 -13.03 -13.34 -4.58
C GLY A 21 -12.92 -13.42 -3.05
N ILE A 22 -11.71 -13.37 -2.48
CA ILE A 22 -11.52 -13.33 -1.03
C ILE A 22 -12.06 -11.98 -0.50
N PRO A 23 -13.01 -11.98 0.46
CA PRO A 23 -13.55 -10.75 1.03
C PRO A 23 -12.58 -10.11 2.03
N LYS A 24 -12.87 -8.87 2.43
CA LYS A 24 -12.15 -8.16 3.50
C LYS A 24 -10.64 -8.08 3.27
N LEU A 25 -10.26 -7.57 2.09
CA LEU A 25 -8.87 -7.35 1.71
C LEU A 25 -8.53 -5.86 1.83
N LEU A 26 -7.82 -5.50 2.90
CA LEU A 26 -7.28 -4.15 3.08
C LEU A 26 -5.86 -4.10 2.52
N ASP A 27 -5.63 -3.28 1.51
CA ASP A 27 -4.32 -2.97 0.97
C ASP A 27 -3.78 -1.66 1.56
N ILE A 28 -2.55 -1.72 2.05
CA ILE A 28 -1.85 -0.60 2.65
C ILE A 28 -0.58 -0.41 1.85
N ALA A 29 -0.35 0.78 1.32
CA ALA A 29 0.86 1.10 0.57
C ALA A 29 1.54 2.33 1.13
N PHE A 30 2.87 2.32 1.09
CA PHE A 30 3.71 3.42 1.56
C PHE A 30 4.93 3.57 0.66
N GLU A 31 4.99 4.68 -0.05
CA GLU A 31 6.08 5.08 -0.92
C GLU A 31 6.85 6.21 -0.26
N ILE A 32 8.18 6.16 -0.34
CA ILE A 32 9.10 7.13 0.27
C ILE A 32 9.69 8.10 -0.76
N ARG A 33 9.47 7.83 -2.06
CA ARG A 33 10.00 8.63 -3.17
C ARG A 33 9.16 8.49 -4.45
N PRO A 34 9.32 9.39 -5.43
CA PRO A 34 8.73 9.24 -6.76
C PRO A 34 9.34 8.05 -7.50
N ALA A 35 8.63 7.60 -8.54
CA ALA A 35 9.14 6.66 -9.52
C ALA A 35 10.54 7.05 -10.00
N SER A 36 11.47 6.09 -9.97
CA SER A 36 12.71 6.19 -10.73
C SER A 36 12.57 5.50 -12.10
N ASP A 37 13.34 5.96 -13.08
CA ASP A 37 13.43 5.33 -14.40
C ASP A 37 14.07 3.94 -14.31
N GLU A 38 14.94 3.72 -13.30
CA GLU A 38 15.49 2.42 -12.96
C GLU A 38 14.63 1.72 -11.89
N ALA A 39 14.53 0.40 -11.96
CA ALA A 39 13.78 -0.40 -11.00
C ALA A 39 14.45 -0.34 -9.61
N SER A 40 13.96 0.55 -8.75
CA SER A 40 14.46 0.74 -7.38
C SER A 40 13.33 0.49 -6.37
N LEU A 41 13.68 0.28 -5.10
CA LEU A 41 12.67 0.13 -4.05
C LEU A 41 12.16 1.52 -3.64
N ASP A 42 11.04 1.93 -4.25
CA ASP A 42 10.38 3.21 -4.00
C ASP A 42 9.47 3.17 -2.76
N GLY A 43 9.09 1.96 -2.33
CA GLY A 43 8.19 1.75 -1.21
C GLY A 43 7.86 0.28 -1.00
N SER A 44 6.89 0.03 -0.14
CA SER A 44 6.32 -1.29 0.07
C SER A 44 4.86 -1.21 0.45
N GLY A 45 4.16 -2.33 0.37
CA GLY A 45 2.80 -2.45 0.87
C GLY A 45 2.53 -3.75 1.60
N LEU A 46 1.38 -3.81 2.24
CA LEU A 46 0.87 -4.93 2.98
C LEU A 46 -0.60 -5.11 2.62
N VAL A 47 -0.97 -6.32 2.18
CA VAL A 47 -2.37 -6.73 2.11
C VAL A 47 -2.68 -7.54 3.35
N VAL A 48 -3.74 -7.16 4.05
CA VAL A 48 -4.24 -7.83 5.25
C VAL A 48 -5.61 -8.42 4.92
N VAL A 49 -5.73 -9.74 5.04
CA VAL A 49 -7.00 -10.46 4.91
C VAL A 49 -7.67 -10.49 6.27
N ASN A 50 -8.98 -10.19 6.33
CA ASN A 50 -9.73 -10.09 7.58
C ASN A 50 -9.05 -9.18 8.61
N PRO A 51 -8.78 -7.90 8.26
CA PRO A 51 -8.15 -6.98 9.20
C PRO A 51 -9.01 -6.78 10.45
N PRO A 52 -8.41 -6.59 11.64
CA PRO A 52 -9.12 -6.14 12.82
C PRO A 52 -9.83 -4.81 12.56
N TYR A 53 -11.02 -4.62 13.13
CA TYR A 53 -11.86 -3.43 12.89
C TYR A 53 -11.19 -2.10 13.26
N THR A 54 -10.22 -2.11 14.20
CA THR A 54 -9.49 -0.89 14.60
C THR A 54 -8.38 -0.50 13.63
N LEU A 55 -7.88 -1.45 12.82
CA LEU A 55 -6.65 -1.28 12.05
C LEU A 55 -6.74 -0.11 11.07
N GLU A 56 -7.86 0.03 10.35
CA GLU A 56 -8.04 1.13 9.40
C GLU A 56 -8.03 2.50 10.12
N GLY A 57 -8.68 2.58 11.28
CA GLY A 57 -8.69 3.79 12.12
C GLY A 57 -7.30 4.15 12.64
N GLU A 58 -6.54 3.17 13.10
CA GLU A 58 -5.16 3.35 13.55
C GLU A 58 -4.26 3.81 12.40
N LEU A 59 -4.38 3.20 11.22
CA LEU A 59 -3.59 3.57 10.03
C LEU A 59 -3.86 4.99 9.55
N LYS A 60 -5.11 5.47 9.64
CA LYS A 60 -5.46 6.87 9.33
C LYS A 60 -4.70 7.87 10.21
N VAL A 61 -4.33 7.50 11.44
CA VAL A 61 -3.51 8.32 12.34
C VAL A 61 -2.02 8.12 12.09
N LEU A 62 -1.59 6.87 11.90
CA LEU A 62 -0.17 6.51 11.82
C LEU A 62 0.46 6.87 10.46
N LEU A 63 -0.21 6.59 9.33
CA LEU A 63 0.38 6.77 8.01
C LEU A 63 0.79 8.22 7.71
N PRO A 64 0.00 9.27 8.05
CA PRO A 64 0.45 10.66 7.92
C PRO A 64 1.68 10.98 8.78
N ALA A 65 1.73 10.49 10.02
CA ALA A 65 2.84 10.73 10.92
C ALA A 65 4.12 10.04 10.43
N LEU A 66 4.01 8.77 10.01
CA LEU A 66 5.10 8.02 9.41
C LEU A 66 5.59 8.67 8.12
N HIS A 67 4.69 9.14 7.27
CA HIS A 67 5.04 9.80 6.00
C HIS A 67 5.85 11.07 6.20
N LYS A 68 5.57 11.85 7.26
CA LYS A 68 6.35 13.06 7.58
C LYS A 68 7.82 12.76 7.90
N VAL A 69 8.12 11.61 8.49
CA VAL A 69 9.47 11.28 8.99
C VAL A 69 10.23 10.30 8.10
N LEU A 70 9.53 9.44 7.36
CA LEU A 70 10.15 8.40 6.53
C LEU A 70 10.22 8.76 5.03
N ALA A 71 9.50 9.78 4.57
CA ALA A 71 9.60 10.22 3.19
C ALA A 71 11.02 10.74 2.89
N VAL A 72 11.64 10.20 1.84
CA VAL A 72 13.00 10.56 1.41
C VAL A 72 12.96 11.65 0.35
N ARG A 73 11.99 11.60 -0.58
CA ARG A 73 11.84 12.60 -1.65
C ARG A 73 10.38 12.78 -2.00
N GLN A 74 9.95 14.02 -2.21
CA GLN A 74 8.61 14.32 -2.71
C GLN A 74 8.61 14.39 -4.26
N PRO A 75 7.49 14.06 -4.93
CA PRO A 75 6.26 13.50 -4.36
C PRO A 75 6.42 12.04 -3.89
N SER A 76 5.92 11.76 -2.70
CA SER A 76 5.73 10.41 -2.15
C SER A 76 4.30 10.27 -1.63
N ARG A 77 3.81 9.04 -1.46
CA ARG A 77 2.40 8.80 -1.13
C ARG A 77 2.23 7.58 -0.23
N TRP A 78 1.10 7.54 0.46
CA TRP A 78 0.60 6.36 1.14
C TRP A 78 -0.86 6.15 0.76
N SER A 79 -1.35 4.91 0.86
CA SER A 79 -2.77 4.59 0.69
C SER A 79 -3.21 3.47 1.62
N SER A 80 -4.52 3.43 1.88
CA SER A 80 -5.20 2.38 2.65
C SER A 80 -6.54 2.13 1.97
N ASP A 81 -6.60 1.11 1.11
CA ASP A 81 -7.70 0.88 0.17
C ASP A 81 -8.27 -0.54 0.32
N TRP A 82 -9.59 -0.68 0.24
CA TRP A 82 -10.23 -2.00 0.18
C TRP A 82 -10.16 -2.55 -1.25
N LEU A 83 -9.47 -3.67 -1.45
CA LEU A 83 -9.40 -4.35 -2.75
C LEU A 83 -10.67 -5.17 -3.05
N ALA A 84 -11.27 -5.72 -1.99
CA ALA A 84 -12.54 -6.41 -1.99
C ALA A 84 -13.36 -5.90 -0.80
N GLY A 85 -14.69 -5.86 -0.96
CA GLY A 85 -15.61 -5.26 0.00
C GLY A 85 -15.42 -5.79 1.44
N GLU A 86 -15.84 -4.95 2.39
CA GLU A 86 -15.99 -5.32 3.79
C GLU A 86 -17.05 -6.42 3.99
#